data_AF-A0A7X9D3U2-F1
#
_entry.id   AF-A0A7X9D3U2-F1
#
_cell.length_a   1.000
_cell.length_b   1.000
_cell.length_c   1.000
_cell.angle_alpha   90.00
_cell.angle_beta   90.00
_cell.angle_gamma   90.00
#
_symmetry.space_group_name_H-M   'P 1'
#
loop_
_entity.id
_entity.type
_entity.pdbx_description
1 polymer ?
#
loop_
_entity_poly.entity_id
_entity_poly.type
_entity_poly.pdbx_seq_one_letter_code
_entity_poly.pdbx_strand_id
1 'polypeptide(L)'
;MRLKTIVLSALALILFVGCNEKQIVPDLDSNASYMTVRLVSPADVHTKGSQGGYALGTADEGKIKNAHFYFYDVMGNFVVEGETISDLGTTQQVAGSNIERKTDVTIVLRNVTVLPDQMFVVLNLPVADAAKFPGKTLTEAQAQVAEIYKNADTSFIMTSTTYRKKDENPPVIFTTRNISGNLKKTEAEAKDHPVNAYVERLAVKGSLTIKDADATLLMPNEVPASFSTVTAPFQGEEKNVTIKINGWGFSNLNKSSYYIKKIDNAWTYAWNWDDYNQTDTWGGHYRSFWAQDANYTDGVYPTNYADLRDEGSGDQITPETASLTYQPYSAIAATTWRAADYCHENTIAGNLLTGHGYMNAATNILVAAQMKIATESDYVTLYRFNGVFYTWAQYSALLAANLNQAYQKTGGAAYTAADFQLPIPADTTTCTNLYDGEIKPRFTPEAAAVSTDEAKNYLKGDRFITEVFTEGSMYYSIPIEHFLDPNYQKDPADPFNVGDFGVVRNHYYQVTVTDIQNVGIGVFNVNEPIVPNYDPSTYYLAATLNILAWQTVTQNIVL
;
A
#
# COMPACT_ATOMS: atom_id res chain seq x y z
N MET A 1 24.06 -68.99 47.09
CA MET A 1 23.51 -70.07 46.23
C MET A 1 22.19 -69.56 45.64
N ARG A 2 21.92 -69.55 44.33
CA ARG A 2 22.66 -69.91 43.10
C ARG A 2 22.28 -68.91 41.97
N LEU A 3 23.19 -68.77 40.98
CA LEU A 3 23.05 -68.46 39.53
C LEU A 3 21.61 -68.20 38.96
N LYS A 4 21.36 -67.37 37.91
CA LYS A 4 22.22 -66.64 36.94
C LYS A 4 21.39 -65.65 36.05
N THR A 5 22.00 -64.49 35.71
CA THR A 5 21.96 -63.72 34.42
C THR A 5 20.74 -63.63 33.46
N ILE A 6 20.46 -62.35 33.08
CA ILE A 6 20.20 -61.79 31.72
C ILE A 6 18.76 -61.68 31.15
N VAL A 7 18.38 -60.40 30.96
CA VAL A 7 17.62 -59.71 29.89
C VAL A 7 16.95 -60.55 28.79
N LEU A 8 15.62 -60.43 28.71
CA LEU A 8 14.69 -60.25 27.57
C LEU A 8 13.28 -60.42 28.23
N SER A 9 12.25 -59.61 28.02
CA SER A 9 11.70 -59.13 26.75
C SER A 9 10.74 -57.95 26.97
N ALA A 10 11.11 -56.76 26.50
CA ALA A 10 10.15 -55.68 26.27
C ALA A 10 9.55 -55.86 24.87
N LEU A 11 8.47 -56.65 24.77
CA LEU A 11 7.76 -56.87 23.51
C LEU A 11 6.25 -56.93 23.74
N ALA A 12 5.64 -55.75 23.78
CA ALA A 12 4.19 -55.56 23.85
C ALA A 12 3.72 -54.43 22.91
N LEU A 13 4.32 -54.33 21.71
CA LEU A 13 3.66 -53.68 20.57
C LEU A 13 2.88 -54.76 19.82
N ILE A 14 1.58 -54.88 20.11
CA ILE A 14 0.66 -55.63 19.26
C ILE A 14 0.10 -54.65 18.23
N LEU A 15 0.39 -54.95 16.97
CA LEU A 15 -0.08 -54.26 15.79
C LEU A 15 -1.62 -54.18 15.77
N PHE A 16 -2.16 -52.97 15.86
CA PHE A 16 -3.38 -52.62 15.15
C PHE A 16 -3.00 -51.79 13.92
N VAL A 17 -2.44 -52.47 12.92
CA VAL A 17 -2.49 -51.97 11.54
C VAL A 17 -3.94 -52.15 11.09
N GLY A 18 -4.77 -51.16 11.41
CA GLY A 18 -6.06 -51.01 10.76
C GLY A 18 -5.79 -50.75 9.29
N CYS A 19 -6.28 -51.63 8.41
CA CYS A 19 -6.37 -51.29 7.00
C CYS A 19 -7.26 -50.06 6.88
N ASN A 20 -6.67 -48.90 6.59
CA ASN A 20 -7.40 -47.96 5.75
C ASN A 20 -7.77 -48.73 4.48
N GLU A 21 -9.05 -48.70 4.13
CA GLU A 21 -9.50 -49.23 2.85
C GLU A 21 -8.61 -48.65 1.76
N LYS A 22 -8.27 -49.47 0.77
CA LYS A 22 -7.53 -48.99 -0.40
C LYS A 22 -8.31 -47.82 -0.97
N GLN A 23 -7.82 -46.61 -0.74
CA GLN A 23 -8.16 -45.46 -1.58
C GLN A 23 -7.81 -45.94 -2.98
N ILE A 24 -8.84 -46.22 -3.78
CA ILE A 24 -8.66 -46.75 -5.12
C ILE A 24 -8.07 -45.59 -5.89
N VAL A 25 -6.74 -45.52 -5.91
CA VAL A 25 -6.01 -44.74 -6.89
C VAL A 25 -6.63 -45.17 -8.22
N PRO A 26 -7.21 -44.25 -9.00
CA PRO A 26 -7.65 -44.58 -10.33
C PRO A 26 -6.51 -45.31 -11.04
N ASP A 27 -6.83 -46.17 -11.99
CA ASP A 27 -5.83 -46.81 -12.84
C ASP A 27 -5.21 -45.74 -13.77
N LEU A 28 -4.45 -44.82 -13.18
CA LEU A 28 -3.79 -43.69 -13.82
C LEU A 28 -2.75 -44.29 -14.75
N ASP A 29 -2.92 -44.06 -16.05
CA ASP A 29 -1.90 -44.42 -17.02
C ASP A 29 -0.64 -43.62 -16.66
N SER A 30 0.45 -44.32 -16.33
CA SER A 30 1.68 -43.70 -15.79
C SER A 30 2.31 -42.69 -16.75
N ASN A 31 1.87 -42.67 -18.02
CA ASN A 31 2.36 -41.81 -19.09
C ASN A 31 1.72 -40.40 -19.11
N ALA A 32 0.43 -40.27 -18.77
CA ALA A 32 -0.31 -39.00 -18.79
C ALA A 32 -1.65 -39.08 -18.04
N SER A 33 -2.04 -37.98 -17.40
CA SER A 33 -3.39 -37.74 -16.87
C SER A 33 -3.80 -36.30 -17.12
N TYR A 34 -5.10 -36.02 -17.21
CA TYR A 34 -5.64 -34.75 -17.70
C TYR A 34 -6.53 -34.09 -16.65
N MET A 35 -6.40 -32.77 -16.49
CA MET A 35 -7.31 -31.96 -15.67
C MET A 35 -7.65 -30.67 -16.40
N THR A 36 -8.95 -30.34 -16.50
CA THR A 36 -9.37 -29.02 -16.97
C THR A 36 -9.60 -28.12 -15.78
N VAL A 37 -8.96 -26.96 -15.78
CA VAL A 37 -9.07 -25.92 -14.76
C VAL A 37 -9.77 -24.73 -15.38
N ARG A 38 -10.88 -24.34 -14.76
CA ARG A 38 -11.57 -23.08 -15.01
C ARG A 38 -10.98 -22.04 -14.06
N LEU A 39 -10.15 -21.15 -14.61
CA LEU A 39 -9.64 -19.99 -13.90
C LEU A 39 -10.79 -19.00 -13.68
N VAL A 40 -10.99 -18.56 -12.45
CA VAL A 40 -12.08 -17.66 -12.03
C VAL A 40 -11.49 -16.50 -11.25
N SER A 41 -11.70 -15.25 -11.71
CA SER A 41 -11.45 -14.08 -10.87
C SER A 41 -12.75 -13.74 -10.14
N PRO A 42 -12.82 -13.83 -8.79
CA PRO A 42 -14.02 -13.50 -8.06
C PRO A 42 -14.31 -11.99 -8.12
N ALA A 43 -15.59 -11.65 -8.14
CA ALA A 43 -16.08 -10.32 -7.78
C ALA A 43 -16.83 -10.42 -6.45
N ASP A 44 -16.81 -9.36 -5.65
CA ASP A 44 -17.37 -9.43 -4.30
C ASP A 44 -18.90 -9.45 -4.29
N VAL A 45 -19.43 -9.58 -3.08
CA VAL A 45 -20.62 -8.88 -2.62
C VAL A 45 -20.26 -8.25 -1.26
N HIS A 46 -20.60 -6.97 -1.05
CA HIS A 46 -20.42 -6.19 0.19
C HIS A 46 -19.04 -5.57 0.50
N THR A 47 -18.99 -4.24 0.37
CA THR A 47 -18.19 -3.32 1.21
C THR A 47 -19.10 -2.13 1.60
N LYS A 48 -18.86 -1.49 2.75
CA LYS A 48 -19.73 -0.40 3.24
C LYS A 48 -19.41 0.93 2.56
N GLY A 49 -20.14 1.24 1.49
CA GLY A 49 -20.28 2.58 0.92
C GLY A 49 -21.71 2.73 0.37
N SER A 50 -22.35 3.88 0.57
CA SER A 50 -23.75 4.04 0.17
C SER A 50 -23.89 4.17 -1.36
N GLN A 51 -24.60 3.23 -1.98
CA GLN A 51 -24.87 3.13 -3.44
C GLN A 51 -23.63 3.17 -4.36
N GLY A 52 -22.99 2.01 -4.53
CA GLY A 52 -22.09 1.73 -5.65
C GLY A 52 -21.80 0.24 -5.74
N GLY A 53 -21.95 -0.35 -6.92
CA GLY A 53 -21.44 -1.71 -7.20
C GLY A 53 -19.92 -1.72 -7.33
N TYR A 54 -19.36 -2.85 -7.75
CA TYR A 54 -17.90 -3.09 -7.84
C TYR A 54 -17.22 -2.19 -8.94
N ALA A 55 -15.92 -2.29 -9.28
CA ALA A 55 -15.24 -1.45 -10.31
C ALA A 55 -14.18 -2.11 -11.26
N LEU A 56 -14.45 -2.26 -12.57
CA LEU A 56 -13.94 -3.29 -13.53
C LEU A 56 -12.47 -3.22 -13.94
N GLY A 57 -11.89 -4.41 -14.11
CA GLY A 57 -10.58 -4.57 -14.72
C GLY A 57 -10.59 -4.21 -16.21
N THR A 58 -9.66 -3.35 -16.63
CA THR A 58 -9.38 -3.14 -18.06
C THR A 58 -8.93 -4.45 -18.72
N ALA A 59 -8.95 -4.54 -20.06
CA ALA A 59 -8.50 -5.74 -20.76
C ALA A 59 -7.08 -6.16 -20.32
N ASP A 60 -6.16 -5.20 -20.25
CA ASP A 60 -4.77 -5.37 -19.81
C ASP A 60 -4.63 -5.78 -18.34
N GLU A 61 -5.50 -5.30 -17.46
CA GLU A 61 -5.50 -5.63 -16.03
C GLU A 61 -5.84 -7.10 -15.73
N GLY A 62 -6.29 -7.88 -16.72
CA GLY A 62 -6.48 -9.33 -16.59
C GLY A 62 -6.11 -10.13 -17.84
N LYS A 63 -5.05 -9.68 -18.51
CA LYS A 63 -4.34 -10.44 -19.54
C LYS A 63 -3.38 -11.45 -18.87
N ILE A 64 -3.33 -12.67 -19.40
CA ILE A 64 -2.59 -13.80 -18.83
C ILE A 64 -1.55 -14.31 -19.86
N LYS A 65 -0.28 -14.00 -19.64
CA LYS A 65 0.86 -14.43 -20.48
C LYS A 65 1.39 -15.82 -20.13
N ASN A 66 1.22 -16.26 -18.88
CA ASN A 66 1.50 -17.64 -18.49
C ASN A 66 0.60 -18.06 -17.32
N ALA A 67 0.44 -19.37 -17.16
CA ALA A 67 -0.19 -20.00 -16.01
C ALA A 67 0.63 -21.21 -15.55
N HIS A 68 0.94 -21.24 -14.25
CA HIS A 68 1.65 -22.30 -13.55
C HIS A 68 0.72 -22.96 -12.54
N PHE A 69 0.84 -24.28 -12.39
CA PHE A 69 -0.05 -25.10 -11.57
C PHE A 69 0.78 -26.06 -10.72
N TYR A 70 0.74 -25.89 -9.41
CA TYR A 70 1.48 -26.68 -8.43
C TYR A 70 0.52 -27.55 -7.64
N PHE A 71 0.75 -28.86 -7.66
CA PHE A 71 -0.15 -29.85 -7.09
C PHE A 71 0.43 -30.47 -5.83
N TYR A 72 -0.42 -30.65 -4.83
CA TYR A 72 -0.07 -31.17 -3.50
C TYR A 72 -1.05 -32.26 -3.07
N ASP A 73 -0.61 -33.13 -2.17
CA ASP A 73 -1.48 -34.10 -1.50
C ASP A 73 -2.35 -33.43 -0.42
N VAL A 74 -3.19 -34.21 0.26
CA VAL A 74 -4.07 -33.75 1.35
C VAL A 74 -3.29 -33.20 2.56
N MET A 75 -2.02 -33.58 2.74
CA MET A 75 -1.13 -33.09 3.79
C MET A 75 -0.36 -31.82 3.39
N GLY A 76 -0.41 -31.42 2.11
CA GLY A 76 0.34 -30.28 1.58
C GLY A 76 1.76 -30.62 1.14
N ASN A 77 2.11 -31.91 0.98
CA ASN A 77 3.37 -32.30 0.35
C ASN A 77 3.30 -32.08 -1.17
N PHE A 78 4.41 -31.64 -1.78
CA PHE A 78 4.48 -31.46 -3.22
C PHE A 78 4.31 -32.80 -3.96
N VAL A 79 3.44 -32.83 -4.97
CA VAL A 79 3.22 -33.99 -5.84
C VAL A 79 3.88 -33.76 -7.19
N VAL A 80 3.48 -32.72 -7.92
CA VAL A 80 3.95 -32.45 -9.29
C VAL A 80 3.68 -30.99 -9.70
N GLU A 81 4.47 -30.47 -10.64
CA GLU A 81 4.14 -29.25 -11.40
C GLU A 81 3.44 -29.65 -12.71
N GLY A 82 2.29 -29.04 -13.00
CA GLY A 82 1.60 -29.20 -14.28
C GLY A 82 2.32 -28.48 -15.41
N GLU A 83 2.00 -28.82 -16.67
CA GLU A 83 2.60 -28.12 -17.80
C GLU A 83 2.32 -26.60 -17.75
N THR A 84 3.34 -25.78 -18.00
CA THR A 84 3.20 -24.32 -18.06
C THR A 84 2.44 -23.93 -19.32
N ILE A 85 1.30 -23.26 -19.14
CA ILE A 85 0.46 -22.83 -20.25
C ILE A 85 0.88 -21.41 -20.63
N SER A 86 1.25 -21.23 -21.90
CA SER A 86 1.73 -19.95 -22.45
C SER A 86 0.62 -19.18 -23.16
N ASP A 87 0.62 -17.86 -22.99
CA ASP A 87 -0.29 -16.84 -23.55
C ASP A 87 -1.75 -17.28 -23.69
N LEU A 88 -2.48 -17.17 -22.58
CA LEU A 88 -3.94 -17.31 -22.51
C LEU A 88 -4.66 -16.03 -22.97
N GLY A 89 -3.92 -15.00 -23.41
CA GLY A 89 -4.46 -13.76 -23.94
C GLY A 89 -5.27 -12.97 -22.92
N THR A 90 -6.36 -12.33 -23.39
CA THR A 90 -7.31 -11.64 -22.53
C THR A 90 -8.50 -12.56 -22.25
N THR A 91 -8.73 -12.80 -20.97
CA THR A 91 -9.88 -13.54 -20.44
C THR A 91 -11.21 -12.91 -20.87
N GLN A 92 -12.24 -13.72 -21.15
CA GLN A 92 -13.59 -13.18 -21.40
C GLN A 92 -14.20 -12.67 -20.10
N GLN A 93 -14.72 -11.44 -20.14
CA GLN A 93 -15.58 -10.92 -19.07
C GLN A 93 -16.91 -11.66 -19.07
N VAL A 94 -17.43 -11.93 -17.87
CA VAL A 94 -18.69 -12.63 -17.70
C VAL A 94 -19.74 -11.64 -17.20
N ALA A 95 -20.92 -11.63 -17.84
CA ALA A 95 -22.07 -10.86 -17.36
C ALA A 95 -22.82 -11.67 -16.29
N GLY A 96 -22.92 -11.14 -15.08
CA GLY A 96 -23.60 -11.78 -13.95
C GLY A 96 -22.72 -11.94 -12.72
N SER A 97 -23.35 -12.23 -11.58
CA SER A 97 -22.80 -12.13 -10.21
C SER A 97 -21.43 -12.77 -9.97
N ASN A 98 -20.71 -12.17 -9.03
CA ASN A 98 -19.54 -12.67 -8.28
C ASN A 98 -18.34 -13.23 -9.08
N ILE A 99 -18.28 -13.03 -10.40
CA ILE A 99 -17.16 -13.46 -11.25
C ILE A 99 -16.84 -12.38 -12.28
N GLU A 100 -15.61 -11.83 -12.21
CA GLU A 100 -15.10 -10.85 -13.17
C GLU A 100 -14.80 -11.51 -14.54
N ARG A 101 -14.11 -12.66 -14.50
CA ARG A 101 -13.47 -13.32 -15.66
C ARG A 101 -13.50 -14.83 -15.54
N LYS A 102 -13.61 -15.51 -16.68
CA LYS A 102 -13.44 -16.98 -16.78
C LYS A 102 -12.52 -17.34 -17.94
N THR A 103 -11.70 -18.37 -17.77
CA THR A 103 -10.93 -19.01 -18.85
C THR A 103 -10.67 -20.47 -18.50
N ASP A 104 -11.02 -21.37 -19.42
CA ASP A 104 -10.86 -22.81 -19.25
C ASP A 104 -9.56 -23.26 -19.91
N VAL A 105 -8.76 -24.04 -19.17
CA VAL A 105 -7.43 -24.49 -19.55
C VAL A 105 -7.33 -25.98 -19.27
N THR A 106 -6.84 -26.79 -20.20
CA THR A 106 -6.61 -28.22 -19.93
C THR A 106 -5.13 -28.49 -19.79
N ILE A 107 -4.77 -29.21 -18.73
CA ILE A 107 -3.41 -29.42 -18.23
C ILE A 107 -3.12 -30.92 -18.26
N VAL A 108 -1.99 -31.31 -18.82
CA VAL A 108 -1.44 -32.66 -18.73
C VAL A 108 -0.51 -32.76 -17.52
N LEU A 109 -0.82 -33.70 -16.63
CA LEU A 109 0.07 -34.16 -15.56
C LEU A 109 0.77 -35.45 -15.99
N ARG A 110 2.06 -35.58 -15.67
CA ARG A 110 2.89 -36.75 -16.03
C ARG A 110 3.54 -37.32 -14.78
N ASN A 111 3.78 -38.63 -14.77
CA ASN A 111 4.45 -39.33 -13.66
C ASN A 111 3.77 -39.13 -12.28
N VAL A 112 2.44 -39.01 -12.24
CA VAL A 112 1.66 -38.81 -11.01
C VAL A 112 1.67 -40.11 -10.18
N THR A 113 2.52 -40.18 -9.17
CA THR A 113 2.67 -41.35 -8.28
C THR A 113 1.80 -41.27 -7.01
N VAL A 114 1.35 -40.07 -6.66
CA VAL A 114 0.44 -39.78 -5.54
C VAL A 114 -0.71 -38.94 -6.10
N LEU A 115 -1.95 -39.24 -5.72
CA LEU A 115 -3.12 -38.53 -6.20
C LEU A 115 -3.14 -37.10 -5.61
N PRO A 116 -3.16 -36.02 -6.43
CA PRO A 116 -3.20 -34.66 -5.92
C PRO A 116 -4.59 -34.30 -5.41
N ASP A 117 -4.64 -33.60 -4.28
CA ASP A 117 -5.88 -33.13 -3.66
C ASP A 117 -5.99 -31.59 -3.66
N GLN A 118 -4.84 -30.90 -3.62
CA GLN A 118 -4.77 -29.45 -3.56
C GLN A 118 -4.00 -28.90 -4.76
N MET A 119 -4.45 -27.78 -5.31
CA MET A 119 -3.81 -27.07 -6.43
C MET A 119 -3.63 -25.59 -6.10
N PHE A 120 -2.38 -25.14 -6.19
CA PHE A 120 -1.99 -23.73 -6.17
C PHE A 120 -1.77 -23.26 -7.62
N VAL A 121 -2.36 -22.11 -7.95
CA VAL A 121 -2.26 -21.50 -9.28
C VAL A 121 -1.48 -20.20 -9.18
N VAL A 122 -0.55 -19.97 -10.11
CA VAL A 122 0.09 -18.67 -10.30
C VAL A 122 -0.01 -18.25 -11.77
N LEU A 123 -0.59 -17.09 -12.02
CA LEU A 123 -0.72 -16.46 -13.33
C LEU A 123 0.27 -15.32 -13.46
N ASN A 124 0.81 -15.14 -14.66
CA ASN A 124 1.82 -14.12 -14.97
C ASN A 124 3.10 -14.21 -14.12
N LEU A 125 3.51 -15.40 -13.67
CA LEU A 125 4.74 -15.62 -12.91
C LEU A 125 5.97 -15.09 -13.69
N PRO A 126 6.82 -14.23 -13.08
CA PRO A 126 8.08 -13.80 -13.69
C PRO A 126 9.06 -14.97 -13.88
N VAL A 127 9.87 -14.91 -14.93
CA VAL A 127 10.88 -15.96 -15.21
C VAL A 127 11.89 -16.10 -14.07
N ALA A 128 12.23 -14.99 -13.40
CA ALA A 128 13.10 -14.97 -12.22
C ALA A 128 12.53 -15.78 -11.03
N ASP A 129 11.20 -15.95 -10.98
CA ASP A 129 10.48 -16.60 -9.89
C ASP A 129 10.11 -18.06 -10.20
N ALA A 130 10.42 -18.58 -11.38
CA ALA A 130 10.00 -19.92 -11.82
C ALA A 130 10.45 -21.06 -10.87
N ALA A 131 11.57 -20.88 -10.16
CA ALA A 131 12.08 -21.82 -9.18
C ALA A 131 11.49 -21.66 -7.75
N LYS A 132 10.57 -20.70 -7.51
CA LYS A 132 10.07 -20.42 -6.15
C LYS A 132 9.16 -21.49 -5.56
N PHE A 133 8.53 -22.36 -6.37
CA PHE A 133 7.52 -23.34 -5.92
C PHE A 133 7.81 -24.82 -6.21
N PRO A 134 8.46 -25.22 -7.33
CA PRO A 134 8.70 -26.64 -7.62
C PRO A 134 9.42 -27.36 -6.47
N GLY A 135 8.87 -28.50 -6.05
CA GLY A 135 9.44 -29.34 -4.98
C GLY A 135 9.24 -28.84 -3.54
N LYS A 136 8.66 -27.66 -3.33
CA LYS A 136 8.36 -27.14 -1.98
C LYS A 136 7.00 -27.60 -1.48
N THR A 137 6.88 -27.88 -0.18
CA THR A 137 5.59 -28.10 0.49
C THR A 137 4.71 -26.84 0.45
N LEU A 138 3.40 -27.00 0.71
CA LEU A 138 2.47 -25.88 0.73
C LEU A 138 2.85 -24.83 1.79
N THR A 139 3.37 -25.25 2.94
CA THR A 139 3.88 -24.35 4.00
C THR A 139 5.08 -23.53 3.52
N GLU A 140 6.01 -24.14 2.79
CA GLU A 140 7.16 -23.45 2.22
C GLU A 140 6.76 -22.54 1.04
N ALA A 141 5.71 -22.89 0.29
CA ALA A 141 5.11 -22.06 -0.75
C ALA A 141 4.39 -20.83 -0.15
N GLN A 142 3.70 -20.98 0.98
CA GLN A 142 3.07 -19.88 1.73
C GLN A 142 4.09 -18.84 2.22
N ALA A 143 5.31 -19.27 2.54
CA ALA A 143 6.40 -18.38 2.95
C ALA A 143 7.04 -17.58 1.79
N GLN A 144 6.66 -17.81 0.53
CA GLN A 144 7.24 -17.10 -0.61
C GLN A 144 6.65 -15.70 -0.79
N VAL A 145 7.53 -14.71 -0.98
CA VAL A 145 7.18 -13.31 -1.26
C VAL A 145 7.52 -12.90 -2.70
N ALA A 146 6.70 -12.01 -3.24
CA ALA A 146 6.87 -11.34 -4.51
C ALA A 146 7.26 -9.88 -4.26
N GLU A 147 8.39 -9.44 -4.82
CA GLU A 147 8.88 -8.04 -4.79
C GLU A 147 8.25 -7.17 -5.90
N ILE A 148 7.42 -7.79 -6.74
CA ILE A 148 6.63 -7.14 -7.78
C ILE A 148 5.21 -7.70 -7.78
N TYR A 149 4.22 -6.86 -8.09
CA TYR A 149 2.81 -7.24 -8.27
C TYR A 149 2.41 -7.36 -9.75
N LYS A 150 3.29 -6.95 -10.68
CA LYS A 150 3.11 -7.04 -12.12
C LYS A 150 4.40 -7.49 -12.81
N ASN A 151 4.30 -8.46 -13.70
CA ASN A 151 5.41 -8.97 -14.52
C ASN A 151 5.65 -8.11 -15.78
N ALA A 152 4.60 -7.39 -16.21
CA ALA A 152 4.65 -6.31 -17.19
C ALA A 152 3.46 -5.37 -16.94
N ASP A 153 3.44 -4.19 -17.57
CA ASP A 153 2.35 -3.21 -17.40
C ASP A 153 0.95 -3.76 -17.71
N THR A 154 0.86 -4.79 -18.55
CA THR A 154 -0.37 -5.48 -18.95
C THR A 154 -0.43 -6.93 -18.44
N SER A 155 0.22 -7.23 -17.30
CA SER A 155 0.37 -8.59 -16.79
C SER A 155 0.55 -8.62 -15.27
N PHE A 156 -0.54 -8.36 -14.53
CA PHE A 156 -0.58 -8.47 -13.08
C PHE A 156 -0.41 -9.92 -12.63
N ILE A 157 0.44 -10.15 -11.63
CA ILE A 157 0.59 -11.48 -11.03
C ILE A 157 -0.70 -11.79 -10.29
N MET A 158 -1.25 -12.98 -10.52
CA MET A 158 -2.44 -13.47 -9.80
C MET A 158 -2.14 -14.83 -9.19
N THR A 159 -2.69 -15.09 -8.02
CA THR A 159 -2.47 -16.33 -7.26
C THR A 159 -3.79 -16.86 -6.73
N SER A 160 -3.84 -18.14 -6.33
CA SER A 160 -5.04 -18.71 -5.71
C SER A 160 -5.57 -17.85 -4.56
N THR A 161 -6.88 -17.62 -4.55
CA THR A 161 -7.58 -16.98 -3.43
C THR A 161 -7.25 -17.68 -2.12
N THR A 162 -6.94 -16.92 -1.07
CA THR A 162 -7.02 -17.43 0.31
C THR A 162 -8.28 -16.92 0.97
N TYR A 163 -9.03 -17.83 1.60
CA TYR A 163 -10.30 -17.52 2.26
C TYR A 163 -10.50 -18.38 3.50
N ARG A 164 -11.37 -17.91 4.41
CA ARG A 164 -11.74 -18.63 5.62
C ARG A 164 -13.09 -19.31 5.46
N LYS A 165 -13.14 -20.62 5.72
CA LYS A 165 -14.33 -21.46 5.73
C LYS A 165 -14.43 -22.19 7.08
N LYS A 166 -15.26 -21.67 8.00
CA LYS A 166 -15.29 -22.04 9.43
C LYS A 166 -15.74 -23.48 9.68
N ASP A 167 -16.49 -24.08 8.75
CA ASP A 167 -16.95 -25.47 8.78
C ASP A 167 -15.90 -26.49 8.27
N GLU A 168 -14.76 -26.03 7.75
CA GLU A 168 -13.66 -26.90 7.32
C GLU A 168 -12.49 -26.94 8.33
N ASN A 169 -11.69 -28.01 8.27
CA ASN A 169 -10.49 -28.18 9.06
C ASN A 169 -9.28 -28.51 8.16
N PRO A 170 -8.24 -27.64 8.07
CA PRO A 170 -8.14 -26.33 8.72
C PRO A 170 -9.13 -25.31 8.11
N PRO A 171 -9.59 -24.32 8.90
CA PRO A 171 -10.62 -23.37 8.46
C PRO A 171 -10.11 -22.28 7.52
N VAL A 172 -8.82 -22.24 7.20
CA VAL A 172 -8.25 -21.34 6.19
C VAL A 172 -7.81 -22.16 4.99
N ILE A 173 -8.30 -21.79 3.82
CA ILE A 173 -8.11 -22.48 2.56
C ILE A 173 -7.24 -21.61 1.66
N PHE A 174 -6.10 -22.14 1.23
CA PHE A 174 -5.03 -21.42 0.52
C PHE A 174 -4.91 -21.82 -0.96
N THR A 175 -5.67 -22.84 -1.36
CA THR A 175 -5.54 -23.60 -2.61
C THR A 175 -6.91 -24.09 -3.05
N THR A 176 -7.03 -24.52 -4.30
CA THR A 176 -8.22 -25.26 -4.72
C THR A 176 -8.10 -26.70 -4.19
N ARG A 177 -9.06 -27.16 -3.38
CA ARG A 177 -9.04 -28.48 -2.69
C ARG A 177 -10.03 -29.48 -3.27
N ASN A 178 -9.94 -30.74 -2.82
CA ASN A 178 -10.83 -31.85 -3.20
C ASN A 178 -10.81 -32.17 -4.72
N ILE A 179 -9.70 -31.85 -5.41
CA ILE A 179 -9.59 -31.97 -6.88
C ILE A 179 -9.36 -33.41 -7.37
N SER A 180 -9.12 -34.35 -6.45
CA SER A 180 -8.75 -35.74 -6.71
C SER A 180 -9.68 -36.45 -7.72
N GLY A 181 -10.98 -36.16 -7.69
CA GLY A 181 -11.98 -36.74 -8.60
C GLY A 181 -12.02 -36.14 -10.02
N ASN A 182 -11.33 -35.02 -10.23
CA ASN A 182 -11.27 -34.30 -11.51
C ASN A 182 -10.03 -34.65 -12.35
N LEU A 183 -9.12 -35.49 -11.83
CA LEU A 183 -8.00 -36.02 -12.63
C LEU A 183 -8.50 -37.20 -13.48
N LYS A 184 -8.45 -37.04 -14.81
CA LYS A 184 -9.08 -37.95 -15.77
C LYS A 184 -8.06 -38.64 -16.68
N LYS A 185 -8.47 -39.78 -17.28
CA LYS A 185 -7.63 -40.53 -18.24
C LYS A 185 -7.58 -39.88 -19.62
N THR A 186 -8.52 -39.01 -19.95
CA THR A 186 -8.62 -38.37 -21.28
C THR A 186 -8.92 -36.88 -21.19
N GLU A 187 -8.46 -36.13 -22.19
CA GLU A 187 -8.71 -34.69 -22.31
C GLU A 187 -10.21 -34.35 -22.43
N ALA A 188 -10.99 -35.20 -23.11
CA ALA A 188 -12.43 -35.01 -23.26
C ALA A 188 -13.16 -35.15 -21.91
N GLU A 189 -12.87 -36.22 -21.15
CA GLU A 189 -13.44 -36.41 -19.82
C GLU A 189 -13.02 -35.30 -18.84
N ALA A 190 -11.80 -34.77 -18.96
CA ALA A 190 -11.34 -33.64 -18.16
C ALA A 190 -12.18 -32.37 -18.44
N LYS A 191 -12.48 -32.09 -19.72
CA LYS A 191 -13.27 -30.92 -20.15
C LYS A 191 -14.72 -30.96 -19.67
N ASP A 192 -15.31 -32.15 -19.56
CA ASP A 192 -16.65 -32.34 -19.01
C ASP A 192 -16.69 -32.23 -17.47
N HIS A 193 -15.53 -32.27 -16.80
CA HIS A 193 -15.40 -32.23 -15.33
C HIS A 193 -14.38 -31.17 -14.84
N PRO A 194 -14.55 -29.88 -15.19
CA PRO A 194 -13.57 -28.85 -14.85
C PRO A 194 -13.54 -28.52 -13.36
N VAL A 195 -12.35 -28.24 -12.84
CA VAL A 195 -12.10 -27.68 -11.50
C VAL A 195 -12.19 -26.16 -11.56
N ASN A 196 -13.00 -25.53 -10.71
CA ASN A 196 -12.98 -24.06 -10.56
C ASN A 196 -11.82 -23.65 -9.65
N ALA A 197 -10.86 -22.90 -10.18
CA ALA A 197 -9.75 -22.34 -9.42
C ALA A 197 -9.89 -20.82 -9.33
N TYR A 198 -10.17 -20.32 -8.13
CA TYR A 198 -10.33 -18.89 -7.89
C TYR A 198 -8.97 -18.21 -7.70
N VAL A 199 -8.77 -17.03 -8.32
CA VAL A 199 -7.50 -16.30 -8.31
C VAL A 199 -7.69 -14.80 -8.05
N GLU A 200 -6.77 -14.20 -7.28
CA GLU A 200 -6.72 -12.77 -6.98
C GLU A 200 -5.42 -12.16 -7.51
N ARG A 201 -5.47 -10.92 -7.99
CA ARG A 201 -4.27 -10.12 -8.28
C ARG A 201 -3.49 -9.85 -6.98
N LEU A 202 -2.17 -9.79 -7.06
CA LEU A 202 -1.31 -9.29 -5.97
C LEU A 202 -1.40 -7.76 -5.81
N ALA A 203 -1.79 -7.05 -6.86
CA ALA A 203 -1.86 -5.59 -6.85
C ALA A 203 -3.12 -5.07 -6.15
N VAL A 204 -2.94 -3.97 -5.42
CA VAL A 204 -3.97 -2.99 -5.07
C VAL A 204 -4.14 -2.02 -6.24
N LYS A 205 -5.37 -1.52 -6.48
CA LYS A 205 -5.63 -0.41 -7.40
C LYS A 205 -6.10 0.83 -6.63
N GLY A 206 -5.66 2.01 -7.05
CA GLY A 206 -6.14 3.31 -6.57
C GLY A 206 -6.65 4.19 -7.70
N SER A 207 -7.54 5.14 -7.40
CA SER A 207 -7.81 6.30 -8.25
C SER A 207 -8.13 7.52 -7.41
N LEU A 208 -7.65 8.68 -7.83
CA LEU A 208 -8.11 9.97 -7.32
C LEU A 208 -8.94 10.69 -8.39
N THR A 209 -10.11 11.18 -7.97
CA THR A 209 -10.95 12.09 -8.76
C THR A 209 -11.11 13.40 -7.99
N ILE A 210 -11.24 14.51 -8.72
CA ILE A 210 -11.57 15.82 -8.15
C ILE A 210 -13.02 16.12 -8.55
N LYS A 211 -13.86 16.50 -7.59
CA LYS A 211 -15.27 16.85 -7.81
C LYS A 211 -15.38 18.27 -8.38
N ASP A 212 -15.00 18.42 -9.65
CA ASP A 212 -15.25 19.67 -10.39
C ASP A 212 -16.50 19.56 -11.27
N ALA A 213 -17.23 20.67 -11.40
CA ALA A 213 -18.51 20.70 -12.10
C ALA A 213 -18.34 20.63 -13.62
N ASP A 214 -17.24 21.18 -14.14
CA ASP A 214 -16.79 20.99 -15.51
C ASP A 214 -15.94 19.72 -15.60
N ALA A 215 -16.61 18.59 -15.86
CA ALA A 215 -16.02 17.24 -16.00
C ALA A 215 -14.99 17.09 -17.15
N THR A 216 -14.59 18.19 -17.78
CA THR A 216 -13.56 18.32 -18.81
C THR A 216 -12.24 18.90 -18.30
N LEU A 217 -12.12 19.27 -17.01
CA LEU A 217 -10.87 19.85 -16.50
C LEU A 217 -9.70 18.86 -16.64
N LEU A 218 -8.74 19.23 -17.49
CA LEU A 218 -7.53 18.48 -17.82
C LEU A 218 -6.51 18.58 -16.68
N MET A 219 -6.83 18.01 -15.53
CA MET A 219 -5.81 17.78 -14.53
C MET A 219 -4.65 16.95 -15.13
N PRO A 220 -3.41 17.14 -14.68
CA PRO A 220 -2.94 17.94 -13.56
C PRO A 220 -2.53 19.36 -14.02
N ASN A 221 -2.01 20.15 -13.09
CA ASN A 221 -1.54 21.52 -13.27
C ASN A 221 -2.66 22.55 -13.45
N GLU A 222 -3.86 22.23 -12.96
CA GLU A 222 -5.03 23.11 -13.00
C GLU A 222 -5.51 23.50 -11.59
N VAL A 223 -6.24 24.60 -11.51
CA VAL A 223 -6.91 25.08 -10.28
C VAL A 223 -8.35 24.56 -10.31
N PRO A 224 -8.81 23.79 -9.30
CA PRO A 224 -10.21 23.37 -9.23
C PRO A 224 -11.15 24.59 -9.16
N ALA A 225 -12.08 24.70 -10.10
CA ALA A 225 -12.95 25.87 -10.24
C ALA A 225 -14.12 25.86 -9.24
N SER A 226 -14.56 24.67 -8.81
CA SER A 226 -15.66 24.47 -7.86
C SER A 226 -15.26 24.58 -6.38
N PHE A 227 -13.95 24.65 -6.06
CA PHE A 227 -13.47 24.58 -4.68
C PHE A 227 -13.56 25.94 -3.97
N SER A 228 -13.64 25.86 -2.63
CA SER A 228 -13.69 27.04 -1.76
C SER A 228 -12.43 27.89 -1.89
N THR A 229 -12.58 29.21 -1.77
CA THR A 229 -11.42 30.11 -1.68
C THR A 229 -10.70 29.87 -0.36
N VAL A 230 -9.44 29.43 -0.42
CA VAL A 230 -8.58 29.28 0.75
C VAL A 230 -7.97 30.63 1.13
N THR A 231 -8.01 30.94 2.43
CA THR A 231 -7.33 32.09 3.04
C THR A 231 -6.16 31.61 3.88
N ALA A 232 -5.06 32.36 3.87
CA ALA A 232 -3.91 32.10 4.73
C ALA A 232 -3.39 33.40 5.37
N PRO A 233 -2.87 33.36 6.61
CA PRO A 233 -2.30 34.53 7.26
C PRO A 233 -0.89 34.82 6.69
N PHE A 234 -0.74 35.94 5.99
CA PHE A 234 0.57 36.46 5.59
C PHE A 234 1.04 37.54 6.57
N GLN A 235 2.31 37.91 6.48
CA GLN A 235 2.86 39.00 7.28
C GLN A 235 2.04 40.30 7.09
N GLY A 236 1.29 40.68 8.14
CA GLY A 236 0.50 41.91 8.22
C GLY A 236 -1.00 41.75 7.93
N GLU A 237 -1.43 40.74 7.16
CA GLU A 237 -2.83 40.56 6.74
C GLU A 237 -3.12 39.13 6.27
N GLU A 238 -4.38 38.69 6.33
CA GLU A 238 -4.84 37.47 5.66
C GLU A 238 -4.98 37.70 4.15
N LYS A 239 -4.62 36.70 3.35
CA LYS A 239 -4.74 36.76 1.88
C LYS A 239 -5.39 35.51 1.32
N ASN A 240 -6.17 35.70 0.26
CA ASN A 240 -6.67 34.60 -0.56
C ASN A 240 -5.48 33.97 -1.30
N VAL A 241 -5.48 32.64 -1.37
CA VAL A 241 -4.47 31.87 -2.11
C VAL A 241 -5.12 31.03 -3.21
N THR A 242 -4.43 30.91 -4.34
CA THR A 242 -4.79 30.02 -5.44
C THR A 242 -4.02 28.73 -5.28
N ILE A 243 -4.71 27.58 -5.33
CA ILE A 243 -4.13 26.25 -5.19
C ILE A 243 -4.31 25.49 -6.50
N LYS A 244 -3.19 25.14 -7.13
CA LYS A 244 -3.10 24.35 -8.35
C LYS A 244 -2.72 22.91 -8.01
N ILE A 245 -3.45 21.92 -8.50
CA ILE A 245 -3.18 20.50 -8.24
C ILE A 245 -2.33 19.93 -9.37
N ASN A 246 -1.10 19.51 -9.05
CA ASN A 246 -0.06 19.12 -9.99
C ASN A 246 0.05 17.60 -10.21
N GLY A 247 -0.65 16.78 -9.43
CA GLY A 247 -0.68 15.32 -9.65
C GLY A 247 -1.05 14.53 -8.39
N TRP A 248 -1.11 13.21 -8.55
CA TRP A 248 -1.36 12.29 -7.44
C TRP A 248 -0.72 10.91 -7.70
N GLY A 249 -0.51 10.17 -6.61
CA GLY A 249 -0.06 8.78 -6.64
C GLY A 249 -0.04 8.17 -5.24
N PHE A 250 0.19 6.86 -5.15
CA PHE A 250 0.40 6.19 -3.88
C PHE A 250 1.81 6.45 -3.31
N SER A 251 1.90 6.58 -1.99
CA SER A 251 3.14 6.58 -1.21
C SER A 251 3.02 5.62 -0.03
N ASN A 252 4.12 5.43 0.71
CA ASN A 252 4.24 4.44 1.77
C ASN A 252 3.94 3.05 1.18
N LEU A 253 4.72 2.71 0.15
CA LEU A 253 4.52 1.53 -0.69
C LEU A 253 5.21 0.32 -0.06
N ASN A 254 4.49 -0.76 0.14
CA ASN A 254 5.12 -2.01 0.56
C ASN A 254 6.07 -2.53 -0.53
N LYS A 255 7.25 -3.00 -0.11
CA LYS A 255 8.30 -3.53 -0.99
C LYS A 255 8.01 -4.96 -1.46
N SER A 256 7.08 -5.67 -0.82
CA SER A 256 6.69 -7.03 -1.23
C SER A 256 5.30 -7.42 -0.78
N SER A 257 4.80 -8.55 -1.28
CA SER A 257 3.60 -9.24 -0.76
C SER A 257 3.76 -10.75 -0.90
N TYR A 258 3.20 -11.56 -0.01
CA TYR A 258 3.21 -13.03 -0.17
C TYR A 258 2.54 -13.46 -1.48
N TYR A 259 2.99 -14.53 -2.14
CA TYR A 259 2.23 -15.04 -3.30
C TYR A 259 0.87 -15.60 -2.85
N ILE A 260 0.87 -16.48 -1.85
CA ILE A 260 -0.35 -16.95 -1.20
C ILE A 260 -0.70 -15.93 -0.11
N LYS A 261 -1.92 -15.36 -0.16
CA LYS A 261 -2.39 -14.37 0.82
C LYS A 261 -2.30 -14.98 2.25
N LYS A 262 -1.57 -14.32 3.15
CA LYS A 262 -1.33 -14.82 4.50
C LYS A 262 -2.48 -14.41 5.42
N ILE A 263 -3.11 -15.40 6.04
CA ILE A 263 -4.24 -15.22 6.97
C ILE A 263 -3.95 -16.01 8.24
N ASP A 264 -4.19 -15.39 9.39
CA ASP A 264 -4.15 -16.07 10.68
C ASP A 264 -5.48 -16.80 10.94
N ASN A 265 -5.42 -18.07 11.32
CA ASN A 265 -6.61 -18.85 11.62
C ASN A 265 -7.24 -18.51 12.99
N ALA A 266 -6.51 -17.79 13.85
CA ALA A 266 -6.94 -17.38 15.18
C ALA A 266 -7.72 -16.05 15.20
N TRP A 267 -7.85 -15.34 14.06
CA TRP A 267 -8.50 -14.04 13.99
C TRP A 267 -10.00 -14.07 14.34
N THR A 268 -10.38 -13.13 15.20
CA THR A 268 -11.72 -12.96 15.79
C THR A 268 -12.12 -11.47 15.83
N TYR A 269 -12.05 -10.80 14.68
CA TYR A 269 -12.50 -9.41 14.55
C TYR A 269 -14.03 -9.28 14.64
N ALA A 270 -14.49 -8.13 15.13
CA ALA A 270 -15.93 -7.80 15.25
C ALA A 270 -16.57 -7.30 13.94
N TRP A 271 -15.74 -6.93 12.96
CA TRP A 271 -16.17 -6.54 11.61
C TRP A 271 -15.99 -7.70 10.63
N ASN A 272 -16.63 -7.59 9.46
CA ASN A 272 -16.61 -8.68 8.48
C ASN A 272 -15.36 -8.66 7.59
N TRP A 273 -14.34 -9.43 7.98
CA TRP A 273 -13.06 -9.54 7.28
C TRP A 273 -12.93 -10.79 6.40
N ASP A 274 -13.86 -11.73 6.52
CA ASP A 274 -13.95 -12.95 5.71
C ASP A 274 -15.30 -13.01 4.99
N ASP A 275 -15.48 -14.02 4.13
CA ASP A 275 -16.72 -14.20 3.36
C ASP A 275 -17.84 -14.87 4.21
N TYR A 276 -17.93 -14.55 5.51
CA TYR A 276 -19.06 -14.89 6.39
C TYR A 276 -19.83 -13.65 6.79
N ASN A 277 -21.13 -13.58 6.49
CA ASN A 277 -21.94 -12.47 6.99
C ASN A 277 -22.05 -12.47 8.55
N GLN A 278 -22.53 -11.37 9.15
CA GLN A 278 -22.72 -11.27 10.60
C GLN A 278 -23.67 -12.35 11.20
N THR A 279 -24.45 -13.02 10.36
CA THR A 279 -25.31 -14.16 10.73
C THR A 279 -24.64 -15.53 10.51
N ASP A 280 -23.30 -15.55 10.45
CA ASP A 280 -22.45 -16.73 10.30
C ASP A 280 -22.76 -17.62 9.09
N THR A 281 -23.31 -17.04 8.02
CA THR A 281 -23.56 -17.72 6.74
C THR A 281 -22.40 -17.48 5.78
N TRP A 282 -21.85 -18.58 5.23
CA TRP A 282 -20.85 -18.56 4.17
C TRP A 282 -21.41 -17.93 2.88
N GLY A 283 -20.74 -16.89 2.35
CA GLY A 283 -21.16 -16.17 1.14
C GLY A 283 -20.85 -16.92 -0.16
N GLY A 284 -19.82 -17.77 -0.18
CA GLY A 284 -19.46 -18.57 -1.35
C GLY A 284 -18.78 -17.76 -2.46
N HIS A 285 -18.18 -16.63 -2.11
CA HIS A 285 -17.34 -15.79 -2.96
C HIS A 285 -15.86 -16.20 -2.90
N TYR A 286 -15.50 -17.13 -2.01
CA TYR A 286 -14.15 -17.73 -1.92
C TYR A 286 -13.07 -16.69 -1.62
N ARG A 287 -13.35 -15.76 -0.68
CA ARG A 287 -12.50 -14.61 -0.41
C ARG A 287 -12.29 -14.31 1.08
N SER A 288 -11.22 -13.59 1.38
CA SER A 288 -11.04 -12.81 2.60
C SER A 288 -10.60 -11.39 2.26
N PHE A 289 -11.19 -10.44 2.99
CA PHE A 289 -11.03 -9.00 2.82
C PHE A 289 -9.86 -8.43 3.62
N TRP A 290 -9.25 -9.21 4.52
CA TRP A 290 -8.03 -8.84 5.25
C TRP A 290 -6.92 -9.89 5.12
N ALA A 291 -5.67 -9.46 5.34
CA ALA A 291 -4.47 -10.28 5.23
C ALA A 291 -3.34 -9.73 6.11
N GLN A 292 -2.27 -10.51 6.27
CA GLN A 292 -0.98 -10.03 6.74
C GLN A 292 -0.04 -9.83 5.55
N ASP A 293 0.67 -8.71 5.53
CA ASP A 293 1.85 -8.51 4.71
C ASP A 293 3.14 -8.90 5.46
N ALA A 294 4.29 -8.49 4.93
CA ALA A 294 5.60 -8.82 5.48
C ALA A 294 6.02 -7.99 6.71
N ASN A 295 5.28 -6.93 7.06
CA ASN A 295 5.64 -5.90 8.05
C ASN A 295 4.47 -5.56 9.00
N TYR A 296 3.49 -6.46 9.07
CA TYR A 296 2.15 -6.29 9.66
C TYR A 296 2.11 -5.78 11.11
N THR A 297 3.12 -6.13 11.92
CA THR A 297 3.16 -5.82 13.37
C THR A 297 4.45 -5.16 13.84
N ASP A 298 5.51 -5.31 13.07
CA ASP A 298 6.92 -5.10 13.45
C ASP A 298 7.72 -4.38 12.36
N GLY A 299 7.03 -3.73 11.42
CA GLY A 299 7.66 -2.87 10.43
C GLY A 299 8.39 -1.66 11.04
N VAL A 300 9.40 -1.21 10.31
CA VAL A 300 10.27 -0.08 10.66
C VAL A 300 9.88 1.11 9.78
N TYR A 301 9.36 2.16 10.42
CA TYR A 301 8.81 3.34 9.74
C TYR A 301 9.46 4.62 10.31
N PRO A 302 10.06 5.49 9.48
CA PRO A 302 10.52 6.81 9.92
C PRO A 302 9.34 7.67 10.39
N THR A 303 9.53 8.54 11.38
CA THR A 303 8.48 9.48 11.83
C THR A 303 8.43 10.75 10.97
N ASN A 304 9.55 11.08 10.32
CA ASN A 304 9.78 12.24 9.46
C ASN A 304 10.95 11.93 8.50
N TYR A 305 11.32 12.81 7.55
CA TYR A 305 12.45 12.54 6.65
C TYR A 305 13.82 12.55 7.35
N ALA A 306 14.01 13.30 8.44
CA ALA A 306 15.27 13.30 9.18
C ALA A 306 15.63 11.92 9.77
N ASP A 307 14.63 11.10 10.09
CA ASP A 307 14.82 9.71 10.51
C ASP A 307 15.24 8.79 9.34
N LEU A 308 14.96 9.17 8.09
CA LEU A 308 15.15 8.39 6.86
C LEU A 308 16.48 8.75 6.15
N ARG A 309 17.64 8.53 6.80
CA ARG A 309 18.97 8.89 6.27
C ARG A 309 20.05 7.85 6.53
N ASP A 310 21.11 7.93 5.72
CA ASP A 310 22.20 6.94 5.59
C ASP A 310 23.49 7.28 6.37
N GLU A 311 23.51 8.32 7.24
CA GLU A 311 24.74 8.73 7.93
C GLU A 311 24.57 9.19 9.40
N GLY A 312 25.20 8.45 10.33
CA GLY A 312 25.88 9.04 11.50
C GLY A 312 25.30 8.82 12.90
N SER A 313 24.05 8.37 13.09
CA SER A 313 23.51 8.03 14.42
C SER A 313 23.02 6.58 14.49
N GLY A 314 23.28 5.91 15.63
CA GLY A 314 23.20 4.45 15.76
C GLY A 314 21.82 3.80 15.66
N ASP A 315 20.75 4.59 15.52
CA ASP A 315 19.35 4.15 15.42
C ASP A 315 18.68 4.59 14.09
N GLN A 316 19.47 4.82 13.03
CA GLN A 316 18.96 5.34 11.75
C GLN A 316 18.16 4.33 10.92
N ILE A 317 17.08 4.83 10.34
CA ILE A 317 16.31 4.15 9.30
C ILE A 317 16.82 4.68 7.96
N THR A 318 17.19 3.81 7.03
CA THR A 318 17.61 4.20 5.67
C THR A 318 16.49 3.85 4.68
N PRO A 319 16.50 4.39 3.45
CA PRO A 319 15.59 3.94 2.38
C PRO A 319 15.59 2.42 2.18
N GLU A 320 16.71 1.75 2.45
CA GLU A 320 16.90 0.30 2.38
C GLU A 320 16.26 -0.39 3.59
N THR A 321 16.51 0.08 4.82
CA THR A 321 16.04 -0.58 6.06
C THR A 321 14.61 -0.25 6.44
N ALA A 322 14.02 0.85 5.95
CA ALA A 322 12.61 1.16 6.08
C ALA A 322 11.74 0.03 5.48
N SER A 323 10.62 -0.32 6.12
CA SER A 323 9.71 -1.34 5.58
C SER A 323 8.97 -0.90 4.31
N LEU A 324 8.80 0.41 4.11
CA LEU A 324 8.07 1.01 2.99
C LEU A 324 8.94 1.94 2.16
N THR A 325 8.56 2.13 0.90
CA THR A 325 9.13 3.14 0.00
C THR A 325 8.24 4.39 0.00
N TYR A 326 8.83 5.52 0.37
CA TYR A 326 8.18 6.84 0.41
C TYR A 326 8.46 7.61 -0.88
N GLN A 327 7.44 8.22 -1.48
CA GLN A 327 7.57 8.92 -2.77
C GLN A 327 7.92 10.41 -2.58
N PRO A 328 8.83 10.98 -3.39
CA PRO A 328 9.07 12.41 -3.41
C PRO A 328 7.98 13.15 -4.20
N TYR A 329 7.83 14.46 -3.97
CA TYR A 329 6.90 15.31 -4.72
C TYR A 329 7.08 15.18 -6.25
N SER A 330 8.33 15.09 -6.74
CA SER A 330 8.66 14.99 -8.16
C SER A 330 8.26 13.66 -8.82
N ALA A 331 7.93 12.62 -8.05
CA ALA A 331 7.35 11.37 -8.55
C ALA A 331 5.80 11.41 -8.61
N ILE A 332 5.19 12.33 -7.88
CA ILE A 332 3.73 12.50 -7.73
C ILE A 332 3.20 13.60 -8.66
N ALA A 333 3.93 14.71 -8.77
CA ALA A 333 3.65 15.78 -9.73
C ALA A 333 3.86 15.27 -11.17
N ALA A 334 2.90 15.52 -12.04
CA ALA A 334 2.84 14.94 -13.38
C ALA A 334 2.35 15.96 -14.42
N THR A 335 2.49 15.62 -15.70
CA THR A 335 1.94 16.38 -16.83
C THR A 335 0.60 15.84 -17.35
N THR A 336 0.21 14.63 -16.92
CA THR A 336 -1.03 13.94 -17.33
C THR A 336 -1.69 13.32 -16.09
N TRP A 337 -3.03 13.40 -15.96
CA TRP A 337 -3.69 12.80 -14.79
C TRP A 337 -3.51 11.29 -14.81
N ARG A 338 -3.10 10.74 -13.68
CA ARG A 338 -3.01 9.30 -13.48
C ARG A 338 -4.44 8.77 -13.33
N ALA A 339 -4.89 7.97 -14.30
CA ALA A 339 -6.23 7.36 -14.27
C ALA A 339 -6.36 6.31 -13.15
N ALA A 340 -5.27 5.59 -12.86
CA ALA A 340 -5.17 4.68 -11.72
C ALA A 340 -3.71 4.47 -11.31
N ASP A 341 -3.49 4.18 -10.03
CA ASP A 341 -2.18 3.78 -9.48
C ASP A 341 -2.21 2.38 -8.87
N TYR A 342 -1.04 1.79 -8.67
CA TYR A 342 -0.91 0.40 -8.22
C TYR A 342 0.21 0.23 -7.18
N CYS A 343 -0.04 -0.62 -6.18
CA CYS A 343 0.93 -1.00 -5.16
C CYS A 343 0.76 -2.46 -4.73
N HIS A 344 1.70 -2.97 -3.93
CA HIS A 344 1.49 -4.16 -3.11
C HIS A 344 0.42 -3.88 -2.04
N GLU A 345 -0.16 -4.95 -1.48
CA GLU A 345 -0.92 -4.82 -0.23
C GLU A 345 -0.02 -4.27 0.89
N ASN A 346 -0.62 -3.47 1.78
CA ASN A 346 0.02 -2.91 2.96
C ASN A 346 -1.02 -2.85 4.08
N THR A 347 -0.84 -3.66 5.12
CA THR A 347 -1.83 -3.94 6.16
C THR A 347 -1.16 -3.79 7.52
N ILE A 348 -1.84 -3.20 8.50
CA ILE A 348 -1.22 -2.88 9.79
C ILE A 348 -2.04 -3.38 10.98
N ALA A 349 -1.36 -3.67 12.09
CA ALA A 349 -1.97 -4.09 13.34
C ALA A 349 -1.17 -3.68 14.58
N GLY A 350 -1.75 -3.93 15.76
CA GLY A 350 -1.08 -3.72 17.04
C GLY A 350 -0.78 -2.24 17.30
N ASN A 351 0.42 -1.97 17.85
CA ASN A 351 0.81 -0.63 18.29
C ASN A 351 0.92 0.39 17.13
N LEU A 352 0.99 -0.06 15.87
CA LEU A 352 1.00 0.82 14.70
C LEU A 352 -0.31 1.62 14.55
N LEU A 353 -1.40 1.15 15.15
CA LEU A 353 -2.71 1.80 15.14
C LEU A 353 -2.90 2.80 16.31
N THR A 354 -1.92 2.94 17.20
CA THR A 354 -1.98 3.83 18.36
C THR A 354 -1.40 5.21 18.04
N GLY A 355 -2.10 6.28 18.42
CA GLY A 355 -1.67 7.65 18.17
C GLY A 355 -1.53 7.91 16.66
N HIS A 356 -0.35 8.33 16.22
CA HIS A 356 -0.10 8.76 14.84
C HIS A 356 0.71 7.78 13.99
N GLY A 357 1.12 6.63 14.53
CA GLY A 357 1.97 5.65 13.82
C GLY A 357 1.37 5.12 12.52
N TYR A 358 0.03 5.10 12.42
CA TYR A 358 -0.69 4.62 11.25
C TYR A 358 -0.45 5.49 10.01
N MET A 359 -0.14 6.78 10.15
CA MET A 359 0.10 7.65 8.99
C MET A 359 1.37 7.27 8.23
N ASN A 360 2.38 6.84 8.96
CA ASN A 360 3.68 6.44 8.43
C ASN A 360 3.63 4.98 7.97
N ALA A 361 2.87 4.13 8.67
CA ALA A 361 2.75 2.70 8.37
C ALA A 361 1.70 2.33 7.31
N ALA A 362 0.61 3.09 7.15
CA ALA A 362 -0.40 2.82 6.12
C ALA A 362 0.02 3.40 4.76
N THR A 363 -0.48 2.80 3.67
CA THR A 363 -0.36 3.39 2.34
C THR A 363 -1.19 4.67 2.26
N ASN A 364 -0.60 5.72 1.72
CA ASN A 364 -1.21 7.03 1.58
C ASN A 364 -1.41 7.36 0.09
N ILE A 365 -2.44 8.14 -0.23
CA ILE A 365 -2.47 8.92 -1.47
C ILE A 365 -1.80 10.26 -1.19
N LEU A 366 -0.75 10.58 -1.94
CA LEU A 366 -0.18 11.93 -1.98
C LEU A 366 -0.83 12.72 -3.11
N VAL A 367 -1.17 13.97 -2.81
CA VAL A 367 -1.63 14.96 -3.80
C VAL A 367 -0.59 16.07 -3.88
N ALA A 368 0.11 16.16 -5.00
CA ALA A 368 1.08 17.23 -5.26
C ALA A 368 0.33 18.52 -5.65
N ALA A 369 0.64 19.64 -5.01
CA ALA A 369 0.01 20.92 -5.26
C ALA A 369 1.01 22.08 -5.21
N GLN A 370 0.60 23.24 -5.73
CA GLN A 370 1.32 24.50 -5.62
C GLN A 370 0.37 25.63 -5.21
N MET A 371 0.80 26.46 -4.28
CA MET A 371 0.07 27.66 -3.85
C MET A 371 0.74 28.94 -4.36
N LYS A 372 -0.07 29.98 -4.59
CA LYS A 372 0.39 31.37 -4.67
C LYS A 372 -0.65 32.31 -4.08
N ILE A 373 -0.28 33.54 -3.76
CA ILE A 373 -1.24 34.60 -3.42
C ILE A 373 -2.11 34.86 -4.66
N ALA A 374 -3.43 34.92 -4.50
CA ALA A 374 -4.37 34.94 -5.63
C ALA A 374 -4.23 36.16 -6.55
N THR A 375 -3.68 37.27 -6.06
CA THR A 375 -3.41 38.50 -6.84
C THR A 375 -2.10 38.46 -7.61
N GLU A 376 -1.21 37.51 -7.35
CA GLU A 376 0.12 37.43 -7.96
C GLU A 376 0.11 36.54 -9.20
N SER A 377 0.96 36.84 -10.18
CA SER A 377 1.16 35.96 -11.34
C SER A 377 1.99 34.72 -10.97
N ASP A 378 3.04 34.93 -10.18
CA ASP A 378 4.16 34.01 -10.06
C ASP A 378 4.04 33.11 -8.83
N TYR A 379 4.61 31.90 -8.95
CA TYR A 379 4.84 31.02 -7.81
C TYR A 379 6.21 31.37 -7.21
N VAL A 380 6.24 31.66 -5.91
CA VAL A 380 7.45 32.13 -5.20
C VAL A 380 7.70 31.27 -3.97
N THR A 381 8.95 31.18 -3.52
CA THR A 381 9.27 30.46 -2.29
C THR A 381 8.74 31.23 -1.07
N LEU A 382 7.87 30.57 -0.30
CA LEU A 382 7.29 31.08 0.93
C LEU A 382 7.83 30.32 2.15
N TYR A 383 7.90 31.02 3.29
CA TYR A 383 8.40 30.51 4.55
C TYR A 383 7.30 30.65 5.60
N ARG A 384 6.92 29.54 6.25
CA ARG A 384 5.94 29.54 7.35
C ARG A 384 6.69 29.67 8.68
N PHE A 385 6.23 30.57 9.54
CA PHE A 385 6.74 30.74 10.91
C PHE A 385 5.60 31.14 11.85
N ASN A 386 5.41 30.39 12.94
CA ASN A 386 4.29 30.56 13.88
C ASN A 386 2.93 30.65 13.16
N GLY A 387 2.72 29.80 12.16
CA GLY A 387 1.51 29.76 11.32
C GLY A 387 1.41 30.87 10.25
N VAL A 388 2.28 31.89 10.25
CA VAL A 388 2.23 33.03 9.31
C VAL A 388 3.20 32.84 8.14
N PHE A 389 2.78 33.22 6.94
CA PHE A 389 3.59 33.17 5.72
C PHE A 389 4.39 34.45 5.48
N TYR A 390 5.65 34.28 5.08
CA TYR A 390 6.60 35.35 4.76
C TYR A 390 7.30 35.06 3.42
N THR A 391 7.66 36.10 2.68
CA THR A 391 8.78 36.03 1.73
C THR A 391 10.12 36.07 2.48
N TRP A 392 11.22 35.65 1.84
CA TRP A 392 12.55 35.73 2.48
C TRP A 392 12.91 37.15 2.92
N ALA A 393 12.56 38.16 2.13
CA ALA A 393 12.82 39.57 2.46
C ALA A 393 12.07 40.02 3.73
N GLN A 394 10.80 39.62 3.89
CA GLN A 394 10.03 39.93 5.11
C GLN A 394 10.58 39.17 6.32
N TYR A 395 10.90 37.88 6.16
CA TYR A 395 11.37 37.05 7.27
C TYR A 395 12.78 37.44 7.75
N SER A 396 13.71 37.69 6.84
CA SER A 396 15.07 38.16 7.20
C SER A 396 15.05 39.58 7.80
N ALA A 397 14.12 40.45 7.42
CA ALA A 397 13.90 41.73 8.07
C ALA A 397 13.34 41.59 9.50
N LEU A 398 12.39 40.67 9.73
CA LEU A 398 11.89 40.31 11.06
C LEU A 398 13.02 39.76 11.95
N LEU A 399 13.85 38.87 11.40
CA LEU A 399 15.00 38.28 12.09
C LEU A 399 16.03 39.35 12.47
N ALA A 400 16.33 40.28 11.56
CA ALA A 400 17.17 41.45 11.84
C ALA A 400 16.61 42.29 13.00
N ALA A 401 15.32 42.62 12.95
CA ALA A 401 14.66 43.41 13.98
C ALA A 401 14.69 42.74 15.35
N ASN A 402 14.42 41.43 15.42
CA ASN A 402 14.46 40.65 16.65
C ASN A 402 15.88 40.54 17.23
N LEU A 403 16.88 40.26 16.39
CA LEU A 403 18.28 40.15 16.81
C LEU A 403 18.82 41.49 17.35
N ASN A 404 18.45 42.60 16.69
CA ASN A 404 18.81 43.96 17.12
C ASN A 404 18.21 44.40 18.48
N GLN A 405 17.26 43.65 19.06
CA GLN A 405 16.74 43.96 20.41
C GLN A 405 17.77 43.67 21.52
N ALA A 406 18.71 42.75 21.28
CA ALA A 406 19.68 42.30 22.27
C ALA A 406 21.14 42.31 21.78
N TYR A 407 21.38 42.32 20.46
CA TYR A 407 22.70 42.18 19.88
C TYR A 407 22.99 43.21 18.78
N GLN A 408 24.28 43.51 18.59
CA GLN A 408 24.79 44.33 17.49
C GLN A 408 26.02 43.66 16.88
N LYS A 409 26.43 44.10 15.69
CA LYS A 409 27.72 43.71 15.09
C LYS A 409 28.87 44.35 15.86
N THR A 410 30.05 43.76 15.75
CA THR A 410 31.32 44.38 16.19
C THR A 410 31.43 45.80 15.61
N GLY A 411 31.60 46.80 16.48
CA GLY A 411 31.58 48.22 16.11
C GLY A 411 30.22 48.92 16.26
N GLY A 412 29.18 48.23 16.77
CA GLY A 412 27.89 48.83 17.10
C GLY A 412 26.91 49.00 15.92
N ALA A 413 27.22 48.41 14.76
CA ALA A 413 26.34 48.44 13.61
C ALA A 413 25.15 47.47 13.78
N ALA A 414 23.97 47.89 13.33
CA ALA A 414 22.78 47.05 13.34
C ALA A 414 22.84 45.93 12.28
N TYR A 415 22.12 44.85 12.54
CA TYR A 415 21.79 43.81 11.57
C TYR A 415 20.68 44.27 10.62
N THR A 416 20.69 43.72 9.42
CA THR A 416 19.80 44.00 8.28
C THR A 416 19.41 42.69 7.61
N ALA A 417 18.37 42.72 6.77
CA ALA A 417 17.92 41.53 6.03
C ALA A 417 19.06 40.85 5.21
N ALA A 418 19.99 41.63 4.67
CA ALA A 418 21.11 41.15 3.85
C ALA A 418 22.23 40.43 4.66
N ASP A 419 22.20 40.49 5.99
CA ASP A 419 23.15 39.78 6.85
C ASP A 419 22.80 38.29 7.00
N PHE A 420 21.60 37.87 6.56
CA PHE A 420 21.10 36.53 6.70
C PHE A 420 21.01 35.82 5.35
N GLN A 421 21.21 34.52 5.38
CA GLN A 421 21.01 33.59 4.27
C GLN A 421 20.38 32.29 4.79
N LEU A 422 19.81 31.50 3.89
CA LEU A 422 19.42 30.14 4.19
C LEU A 422 20.66 29.21 4.16
N PRO A 423 20.58 28.03 4.79
CA PRO A 423 21.53 26.94 4.52
C PRO A 423 21.46 26.51 3.05
N ILE A 424 22.54 25.91 2.54
CA ILE A 424 22.59 25.36 1.18
C ILE A 424 22.28 23.86 1.29
N PRO A 425 21.20 23.33 0.67
CA PRO A 425 20.78 21.94 0.84
C PRO A 425 21.84 20.88 0.52
N ALA A 426 22.79 21.22 -0.35
CA ALA A 426 23.87 20.34 -0.79
C ALA A 426 25.13 20.39 0.12
N ASP A 427 25.14 21.21 1.18
CA ASP A 427 26.30 21.39 2.08
C ASP A 427 25.98 20.84 3.48
N THR A 428 26.26 19.54 3.66
CA THR A 428 26.05 18.80 4.92
C THR A 428 26.85 19.37 6.10
N THR A 429 27.91 20.14 5.86
CA THR A 429 28.71 20.76 6.94
C THR A 429 28.02 21.94 7.61
N THR A 430 26.93 22.44 7.02
CA THR A 430 26.20 23.63 7.49
C THR A 430 24.73 23.38 7.83
N CYS A 431 24.29 22.12 7.79
CA CYS A 431 22.88 21.72 7.89
C CYS A 431 22.71 20.59 8.91
N THR A 432 22.21 20.88 10.12
CA THR A 432 21.94 19.83 11.13
C THR A 432 20.49 19.35 11.15
N ASN A 433 19.51 20.23 10.92
CA ASN A 433 18.10 19.90 10.68
C ASN A 433 17.55 20.85 9.60
N LEU A 434 16.86 20.30 8.59
CA LEU A 434 16.35 21.00 7.40
C LEU A 434 15.10 20.34 6.78
N TYR A 435 14.67 19.19 7.30
CA TYR A 435 13.99 18.18 6.49
C TYR A 435 12.72 17.69 7.19
N ASP A 436 11.58 17.87 6.52
CA ASP A 436 10.27 18.32 7.05
C ASP A 436 9.97 19.82 6.80
N GLY A 437 10.99 20.65 6.55
CA GLY A 437 10.84 22.09 6.30
C GLY A 437 11.24 22.99 7.47
N GLU A 438 11.70 22.44 8.61
CA GLU A 438 12.32 23.23 9.67
C GLU A 438 13.66 23.83 9.20
N ILE A 439 13.71 25.12 8.86
CA ILE A 439 14.93 25.78 8.39
C ILE A 439 15.47 26.79 9.40
N LYS A 440 16.73 26.56 9.82
CA LYS A 440 17.52 27.47 10.64
C LYS A 440 18.31 28.47 9.75
N PRO A 441 17.98 29.77 9.76
CA PRO A 441 18.75 30.79 9.08
C PRO A 441 20.18 30.88 9.62
N ARG A 442 21.12 31.26 8.76
CA ARG A 442 22.52 31.52 9.15
C ARG A 442 22.94 32.91 8.70
N PHE A 443 23.99 33.45 9.31
CA PHE A 443 24.62 34.67 8.80
C PHE A 443 25.30 34.42 7.44
N THR A 444 25.40 35.46 6.61
CA THR A 444 26.37 35.49 5.50
C THR A 444 27.80 35.39 6.05
N PRO A 445 28.80 34.94 5.26
CA PRO A 445 30.19 34.88 5.73
C PRO A 445 30.70 36.23 6.26
N GLU A 446 30.30 37.33 5.61
CA GLU A 446 30.65 38.70 5.98
C GLU A 446 30.01 39.10 7.31
N ALA A 447 28.71 38.82 7.50
CA ALA A 447 28.01 39.10 8.74
C ALA A 447 28.53 38.22 9.90
N ALA A 448 28.82 36.95 9.65
CA ALA A 448 29.35 36.01 10.63
C ALA A 448 30.71 36.47 11.19
N ALA A 449 31.58 37.02 10.34
CA ALA A 449 32.89 37.55 10.72
C ALA A 449 32.82 38.76 11.66
N VAL A 450 31.71 39.52 11.65
CA VAL A 450 31.49 40.69 12.51
C VAL A 450 30.40 40.47 13.56
N SER A 451 29.98 39.23 13.79
CA SER A 451 28.97 38.88 14.81
C SER A 451 29.61 38.36 16.10
N THR A 452 29.02 38.67 17.25
CA THR A 452 29.41 38.07 18.53
C THR A 452 28.97 36.61 18.62
N ASP A 453 29.55 35.84 19.54
CA ASP A 453 29.19 34.43 19.68
C ASP A 453 27.79 34.24 20.28
N GLU A 454 27.30 35.19 21.07
CA GLU A 454 25.91 35.22 21.53
C GLU A 454 24.93 35.40 20.36
N ALA A 455 25.22 36.30 19.41
CA ALA A 455 24.40 36.49 18.21
C ALA A 455 24.43 35.26 17.29
N LYS A 456 25.58 34.59 17.16
CA LYS A 456 25.70 33.30 16.43
C LYS A 456 24.93 32.19 17.14
N ASN A 457 24.92 32.17 18.47
CA ASN A 457 24.21 31.17 19.25
C ASN A 457 22.69 31.40 19.25
N TYR A 458 22.23 32.66 19.18
CA TYR A 458 20.81 32.99 18.94
C TYR A 458 20.31 32.32 17.65
N LEU A 459 21.04 32.46 16.52
CA LEU A 459 20.67 31.83 15.25
C LEU A 459 20.74 30.29 15.22
N LYS A 460 21.34 29.66 16.23
CA LYS A 460 21.36 28.18 16.33
C LYS A 460 20.14 27.60 17.04
N GLY A 461 19.35 28.44 17.72
CA GLY A 461 18.18 28.04 18.50
C GLY A 461 17.04 27.41 17.68
N ASP A 462 16.10 26.79 18.39
CA ASP A 462 15.03 25.96 17.80
C ASP A 462 13.72 26.76 17.59
N ARG A 463 13.81 27.96 16.99
CA ARG A 463 12.69 28.92 16.93
C ARG A 463 12.59 29.71 15.62
N PHE A 464 12.77 29.04 14.49
CA PHE A 464 12.79 29.67 13.17
C PHE A 464 11.74 29.09 12.23
N ILE A 465 12.04 29.01 10.93
CA ILE A 465 11.10 28.61 9.88
C ILE A 465 10.63 27.19 10.18
N THR A 466 9.32 26.96 10.22
CA THR A 466 8.73 25.65 10.50
C THR A 466 8.47 24.87 9.21
N GLU A 467 8.16 25.55 8.11
CA GLU A 467 7.98 24.93 6.78
C GLU A 467 8.44 25.85 5.66
N VAL A 468 8.86 25.26 4.53
CA VAL A 468 9.20 25.98 3.29
C VAL A 468 8.44 25.42 2.10
N PHE A 469 7.87 26.34 1.33
CA PHE A 469 7.06 26.09 0.14
C PHE A 469 7.89 26.51 -1.08
N THR A 470 8.80 25.67 -1.54
CA THR A 470 9.71 26.01 -2.65
C THR A 470 8.92 26.21 -3.94
N GLU A 471 8.95 27.44 -4.49
CA GLU A 471 8.06 27.85 -5.59
C GLU A 471 6.58 27.53 -5.29
N GLY A 472 6.15 27.76 -4.05
CA GLY A 472 4.80 27.46 -3.58
C GLY A 472 4.46 25.95 -3.48
N SER A 473 5.42 25.05 -3.72
CA SER A 473 5.17 23.61 -3.76
C SER A 473 4.81 23.06 -2.38
N MET A 474 3.78 22.21 -2.36
CA MET A 474 3.21 21.62 -1.16
C MET A 474 2.56 20.26 -1.48
N TYR A 475 2.19 19.51 -0.45
CA TYR A 475 1.42 18.28 -0.61
C TYR A 475 0.28 18.15 0.40
N TYR A 476 -0.66 17.27 0.06
CA TYR A 476 -1.62 16.68 1.01
C TYR A 476 -1.38 15.18 1.06
N SER A 477 -1.55 14.57 2.24
CA SER A 477 -1.49 13.11 2.42
C SER A 477 -2.83 12.60 2.93
N ILE A 478 -3.32 11.53 2.31
CA ILE A 478 -4.58 10.88 2.66
C ILE A 478 -4.26 9.42 3.01
N PRO A 479 -4.20 9.04 4.30
CA PRO A 479 -4.03 7.63 4.66
C PRO A 479 -5.26 6.83 4.19
N ILE A 480 -5.04 5.69 3.57
CA ILE A 480 -6.13 4.93 2.95
C ILE A 480 -6.84 4.10 4.02
N GLU A 481 -8.08 4.48 4.29
CA GLU A 481 -9.02 3.74 5.13
C GLU A 481 -9.46 2.45 4.42
N HIS A 482 -9.78 1.40 5.19
CA HIS A 482 -10.28 0.14 4.66
C HIS A 482 -11.68 -0.24 5.20
N PHE A 483 -11.91 -0.09 6.50
CA PHE A 483 -13.22 -0.25 7.13
C PHE A 483 -13.53 0.78 8.22
N LEU A 484 -12.80 1.91 8.27
CA LEU A 484 -13.09 3.01 9.19
C LEU A 484 -14.56 3.44 9.05
N ASP A 485 -15.28 3.53 10.17
CA ASP A 485 -16.68 3.97 10.16
C ASP A 485 -16.73 5.48 9.87
N PRO A 486 -17.46 5.95 8.84
CA PRO A 486 -17.53 7.38 8.51
C PRO A 486 -18.20 8.24 9.60
N ASN A 487 -18.83 7.62 10.61
CA ASN A 487 -19.40 8.29 11.78
C ASN A 487 -18.46 8.22 13.01
N TYR A 488 -17.24 7.70 12.85
CA TYR A 488 -16.30 7.45 13.94
C TYR A 488 -15.67 8.74 14.45
N GLN A 489 -16.29 9.33 15.48
CA GLN A 489 -15.64 10.35 16.29
C GLN A 489 -14.91 9.69 17.45
N LYS A 490 -13.59 9.79 17.44
CA LYS A 490 -12.73 9.24 18.48
C LYS A 490 -11.81 10.30 19.07
N ASP A 491 -11.40 10.10 20.32
CA ASP A 491 -10.30 10.82 20.91
C ASP A 491 -8.98 10.43 20.17
N PRO A 492 -8.14 11.40 19.74
CA PRO A 492 -6.85 11.11 19.10
C PRO A 492 -5.89 10.24 19.91
N ALA A 493 -6.08 10.12 21.24
CA ALA A 493 -5.27 9.25 22.10
C ALA A 493 -5.59 7.75 21.99
N ASP A 494 -6.65 7.38 21.26
CA ASP A 494 -7.37 6.13 21.46
C ASP A 494 -7.20 5.20 20.23
N PRO A 495 -6.63 3.99 20.34
CA PRO A 495 -5.98 3.29 19.22
C PRO A 495 -6.97 2.72 18.18
N PHE A 496 -6.75 2.99 16.88
CA PHE A 496 -7.58 2.48 15.78
C PHE A 496 -7.68 0.96 15.78
N ASN A 497 -8.75 0.43 15.19
CA ASN A 497 -8.98 -1.01 15.10
C ASN A 497 -8.19 -1.59 13.92
N VAL A 498 -7.82 -2.87 14.04
CA VAL A 498 -7.29 -3.62 12.88
C VAL A 498 -8.36 -3.65 11.80
N GLY A 499 -8.00 -3.24 10.59
CA GLY A 499 -8.94 -3.06 9.47
C GLY A 499 -9.39 -1.62 9.22
N ASP A 500 -9.14 -0.67 10.14
CA ASP A 500 -9.52 0.73 9.92
C ASP A 500 -8.68 1.37 8.79
N PHE A 501 -7.37 1.13 8.76
CA PHE A 501 -6.42 1.62 7.74
C PHE A 501 -5.62 0.50 7.09
N GLY A 502 -5.35 0.63 5.79
CA GLY A 502 -4.53 -0.28 5.00
C GLY A 502 -5.09 -0.54 3.60
N VAL A 503 -4.33 -1.24 2.77
CA VAL A 503 -4.74 -1.64 1.42
C VAL A 503 -4.54 -3.13 1.20
N VAL A 504 -5.56 -3.82 0.70
CA VAL A 504 -5.57 -5.28 0.52
C VAL A 504 -5.61 -5.61 -0.97
N ARG A 505 -4.81 -6.61 -1.39
CA ARG A 505 -4.69 -7.03 -2.79
C ARG A 505 -6.04 -7.27 -3.48
N ASN A 506 -6.09 -7.02 -4.78
CA ASN A 506 -7.27 -7.18 -5.64
C ASN A 506 -8.51 -6.37 -5.17
N HIS A 507 -8.30 -5.28 -4.42
CA HIS A 507 -9.30 -4.24 -4.15
C HIS A 507 -8.94 -2.95 -4.91
N TYR A 508 -9.95 -2.11 -5.11
CA TYR A 508 -9.85 -0.81 -5.77
C TYR A 508 -10.37 0.29 -4.84
N TYR A 509 -9.46 1.18 -4.42
CA TYR A 509 -9.73 2.33 -3.56
C TYR A 509 -9.94 3.57 -4.43
N GLN A 510 -11.14 4.13 -4.39
CA GLN A 510 -11.53 5.31 -5.18
C GLN A 510 -11.75 6.50 -4.27
N VAL A 511 -10.83 7.47 -4.29
CA VAL A 511 -10.97 8.71 -3.52
C VAL A 511 -11.51 9.81 -4.43
N THR A 512 -12.54 10.51 -3.97
CA THR A 512 -13.05 11.75 -4.57
C THR A 512 -12.74 12.91 -3.65
N VAL A 513 -11.86 13.82 -4.07
CA VAL A 513 -11.64 15.11 -3.39
C VAL A 513 -12.82 16.03 -3.69
N THR A 514 -13.47 16.56 -2.66
CA THR A 514 -14.67 17.39 -2.82
C THR A 514 -14.46 18.87 -2.52
N ASP A 515 -13.45 19.22 -1.73
CA ASP A 515 -13.02 20.59 -1.47
C ASP A 515 -11.60 20.61 -0.85
N ILE A 516 -10.95 21.77 -0.85
CA ILE A 516 -9.70 22.06 -0.13
C ILE A 516 -9.94 23.27 0.76
N GLN A 517 -9.81 23.08 2.08
CA GLN A 517 -10.18 24.12 3.05
C GLN A 517 -8.97 24.94 3.55
N ASN A 518 -7.75 24.40 3.44
CA ASN A 518 -6.53 25.04 3.93
C ASN A 518 -5.31 24.70 3.05
N VAL A 519 -4.22 25.42 3.27
CA VAL A 519 -2.91 25.18 2.66
C VAL A 519 -2.32 23.86 3.17
N GLY A 520 -1.74 23.05 2.28
CA GLY A 520 -1.07 21.79 2.63
C GLY A 520 0.30 21.98 3.31
N ILE A 521 1.08 20.90 3.36
CA ILE A 521 2.42 20.85 3.96
C ILE A 521 3.46 21.32 2.95
N GLY A 522 4.35 22.23 3.35
CA GLY A 522 5.40 22.76 2.47
C GLY A 522 6.37 21.70 1.94
N VAL A 523 6.75 21.79 0.67
CA VAL A 523 7.82 20.98 0.07
C VAL A 523 9.07 21.85 -0.10
N PHE A 524 10.09 21.57 0.71
CA PHE A 524 11.38 22.25 0.61
C PHE A 524 12.20 21.76 -0.59
N ASN A 525 12.36 20.45 -0.74
CA ASN A 525 13.07 19.82 -1.84
C ASN A 525 12.14 18.84 -2.57
N VAL A 526 11.84 19.10 -3.84
CA VAL A 526 10.90 18.30 -4.62
C VAL A 526 11.34 16.84 -4.85
N ASN A 527 12.63 16.54 -4.66
CA ASN A 527 13.19 15.18 -4.83
C ASN A 527 13.38 14.43 -3.50
N GLU A 528 12.97 15.03 -2.38
CA GLU A 528 13.01 14.44 -1.05
C GLU A 528 11.80 13.51 -0.84
N PRO A 529 11.99 12.22 -0.50
CA PRO A 529 10.92 11.33 -0.08
C PRO A 529 10.01 11.94 0.99
N ILE A 530 8.71 12.04 0.69
CA ILE A 530 7.73 12.54 1.64
C ILE A 530 7.36 11.41 2.61
N VAL A 531 7.76 11.56 3.86
CA VAL A 531 7.26 10.78 5.00
C VAL A 531 6.07 11.56 5.59
N PRO A 532 4.81 11.10 5.40
CA PRO A 532 3.66 11.78 5.99
C PRO A 532 3.73 11.77 7.50
N ASN A 533 3.44 12.90 8.14
CA ASN A 533 3.33 13.04 9.58
C ASN A 533 1.92 13.52 9.97
N TYR A 534 1.54 13.35 11.23
CA TYR A 534 0.30 13.93 11.75
C TYR A 534 0.51 15.41 12.07
N ASP A 535 0.00 16.27 11.21
CA ASP A 535 -0.33 17.63 11.57
C ASP A 535 -1.86 17.83 11.49
N PRO A 536 -2.56 18.08 12.61
CA PRO A 536 -3.98 18.38 12.61
C PRO A 536 -4.31 19.67 11.83
N SER A 537 -3.32 20.50 11.51
CA SER A 537 -3.40 21.66 10.61
C SER A 537 -3.34 21.31 9.11
N THR A 538 -3.39 20.03 8.74
CA THR A 538 -3.30 19.58 7.34
C THR A 538 -4.42 18.62 6.90
N TYR A 539 -5.21 18.10 7.84
CA TYR A 539 -6.39 17.25 7.60
C TYR A 539 -7.60 18.06 7.12
N TYR A 540 -7.44 18.73 5.97
CA TYR A 540 -8.36 19.76 5.46
C TYR A 540 -8.80 19.53 4.02
N LEU A 541 -8.69 18.29 3.56
CA LEU A 541 -9.18 17.82 2.29
C LEU A 541 -10.45 17.02 2.54
N ALA A 542 -11.59 17.54 2.10
CA ALA A 542 -12.87 16.85 2.25
C ALA A 542 -12.98 15.72 1.22
N ALA A 543 -12.57 14.51 1.58
CA ALA A 543 -12.62 13.34 0.70
C ALA A 543 -13.89 12.50 0.90
N THR A 544 -14.33 11.82 -0.16
CA THR A 544 -15.19 10.63 -0.07
C THR A 544 -14.39 9.45 -0.62
N LEU A 545 -14.15 8.44 0.21
CA LEU A 545 -13.54 7.18 -0.21
C LEU A 545 -14.62 6.13 -0.49
N ASN A 546 -14.53 5.47 -1.63
CA ASN A 546 -15.27 4.25 -1.95
C ASN A 546 -14.29 3.09 -2.14
N ILE A 547 -14.59 1.94 -1.54
CA ILE A 547 -13.72 0.76 -1.55
C ILE A 547 -14.48 -0.35 -2.25
N LEU A 548 -13.98 -0.82 -3.39
CA LEU A 548 -14.69 -1.72 -4.27
C LEU A 548 -13.85 -2.95 -4.64
N ALA A 549 -14.50 -4.07 -4.91
CA ALA A 549 -13.92 -5.13 -5.75
C ALA A 549 -13.69 -4.63 -7.18
N TRP A 550 -12.95 -5.39 -7.99
CA TRP A 550 -12.57 -4.97 -9.34
C TRP A 550 -13.67 -5.27 -10.47
N GLN A 551 -14.99 -4.90 -10.37
CA GLN A 551 -16.09 -5.05 -11.43
C GLN A 551 -17.27 -3.96 -11.60
N THR A 552 -17.23 -2.92 -12.48
CA THR A 552 -18.18 -1.73 -12.52
C THR A 552 -19.47 -1.77 -13.34
N VAL A 553 -20.43 -0.94 -12.86
CA VAL A 553 -21.31 -0.05 -13.67
C VAL A 553 -21.52 1.31 -12.94
N THR A 554 -21.48 2.42 -13.68
CA THR A 554 -21.74 3.80 -13.20
C THR A 554 -23.24 4.10 -13.11
N GLN A 555 -23.69 4.95 -12.16
CA GLN A 555 -25.00 5.59 -12.25
C GLN A 555 -24.98 7.05 -11.79
N ASN A 556 -25.51 7.94 -12.64
CA ASN A 556 -25.75 9.35 -12.30
C ASN A 556 -27.05 9.47 -11.50
N ILE A 557 -27.06 10.35 -10.50
CA ILE A 557 -28.28 10.77 -9.80
C ILE A 557 -28.60 12.22 -10.21
N VAL A 558 -29.85 12.49 -10.56
CA VAL A 558 -30.38 13.85 -10.68
C VAL A 558 -30.91 14.26 -9.30
N LEU A 559 -30.51 15.46 -8.84
CA LEU A 559 -30.93 16.06 -7.57
C LEU A 559 -32.42 16.45 -7.58
#